data_AF-A0A818T786-F1
#
_entry.id   AF-A0A818T786-F1
#
_cell.length_a   1.000
_cell.length_b   1.000
_cell.length_c   1.000
_cell.angle_alpha   90.00
_cell.angle_beta   90.00
_cell.angle_gamma   90.00
#
_symmetry.space_group_name_H-M   'P 1'
#
loop_
_entity.id
_entity.type
_entity.pdbx_description
1 polymer ?
#
loop_
_entity_poly.entity_id
_entity_poly.type
_entity_poly.pdbx_seq_one_letter_code
_entity_poly.pdbx_strand_id
1 'polypeptide(L)'
;MYKLDIPLDLKEIAAIERRRRAEKERQGRIFNAKYRQIGIDKEALNQQIEDRNWLEELEQKRADAFAKDAIRNDKIAQLLECRQEYDERENNRALNEFRALHQQPFAQREWDLNDPDYLKKDMPARVSDDDPRCGIASLQKFQGEDLNSHARKKYQQEQLREWSRIQQEDHQRTQQQQQAADRLFNAKQNELDQRSIELQRAEEECRKAINESIKNYNDALINDDKNISFIHNHRKLFNLCGVCNDKATGIHYGLATCEGCKGFFKRTVQNKRKYRCNGNGSCIIDKSQRNRCQYCRFRKCLMKGMVIAAVRYDRTPGGRTPANVMQLYKYKNEKNQQININLNNKFNKLFDLNLFQYFDQLSTLDILFDHLRPLLLHEILLTQEIIKKLSYLLINTFINWYHTLPFYSIINIDLNQFIINNQCSNYIILLIFYFLKIHYNHINLISYSKCLQRLFNYTENKLLSSLSYRLFNQLFYFLTTFFNIQITNTEFILLSILLILRSSKYNKRKKKFFVFF
;
A
#
# COMPACT_ATOMS: atom_id res chain seq x y z
N MET A 1 172.12 -45.90 87.88
CA MET A 1 170.92 -46.64 88.28
C MET A 1 170.20 -47.09 87.01
N TYR A 2 170.09 -48.42 86.85
CA TYR A 2 169.45 -49.27 85.83
C TYR A 2 168.84 -48.64 84.55
N LYS A 3 169.33 -49.10 83.38
CA LYS A 3 168.66 -49.00 82.07
C LYS A 3 167.37 -49.83 82.09
N LEU A 4 166.23 -49.18 81.83
CA LEU A 4 164.93 -49.81 81.59
C LEU A 4 164.60 -49.62 80.10
N ASP A 5 164.70 -50.69 79.32
CA ASP A 5 164.24 -50.72 77.92
C ASP A 5 162.71 -50.89 77.92
N ILE A 6 162.00 -49.78 77.70
CA ILE A 6 160.53 -49.76 77.53
C ILE A 6 160.22 -49.91 76.02
N PRO A 7 159.33 -50.83 75.60
CA PRO A 7 159.01 -51.04 74.18
C PRO A 7 158.32 -49.82 73.56
N LEU A 8 158.80 -49.37 72.39
CA LEU A 8 158.20 -48.31 71.57
C LEU A 8 156.92 -48.83 70.88
N ASP A 9 155.81 -48.07 70.92
CA ASP A 9 154.53 -48.44 70.29
C ASP A 9 154.62 -48.49 68.75
N LEU A 10 154.42 -49.67 68.17
CA LEU A 10 154.45 -49.91 66.72
C LEU A 10 153.40 -49.08 65.96
N LYS A 11 152.24 -48.77 66.57
CA LYS A 11 151.24 -47.88 65.97
C LYS A 11 151.74 -46.46 65.87
N GLU A 12 152.46 -45.98 66.89
CA GLU A 12 153.11 -44.67 66.84
C GLU A 12 154.17 -44.64 65.74
N ILE A 13 155.01 -45.66 65.62
CA ILE A 13 156.03 -45.75 64.56
C ILE A 13 155.38 -45.76 63.17
N ALA A 14 154.32 -46.56 62.93
CA ALA A 14 153.63 -46.61 61.64
C ALA A 14 152.86 -45.31 61.32
N ALA A 15 152.31 -44.63 62.33
CA ALA A 15 151.69 -43.32 62.15
C ALA A 15 152.75 -42.23 61.90
N ILE A 16 153.93 -42.34 62.51
CA ILE A 16 155.08 -41.47 62.25
C ILE A 16 155.63 -41.73 60.84
N GLU A 17 155.74 -42.97 60.39
CA GLU A 17 156.17 -43.31 59.04
C GLU A 17 155.18 -42.89 57.98
N ARG A 18 153.86 -43.06 58.21
CA ARG A 18 152.82 -42.50 57.32
C ARG A 18 152.93 -40.98 57.26
N ARG A 19 153.13 -40.31 58.39
CA ARG A 19 153.39 -38.86 58.43
C ARG A 19 154.67 -38.51 57.69
N ARG A 20 155.77 -39.24 57.87
CA ARG A 20 157.04 -39.01 57.14
C ARG A 20 156.88 -39.25 55.64
N ARG A 21 156.12 -40.27 55.21
CA ARG A 21 155.86 -40.60 53.81
C ARG A 21 154.96 -39.55 53.16
N ALA A 22 153.87 -39.17 53.83
CA ALA A 22 153.01 -38.07 53.42
C ALA A 22 153.78 -36.74 53.39
N GLU A 23 154.66 -36.49 54.35
CA GLU A 23 155.52 -35.30 54.38
C GLU A 23 156.55 -35.35 53.25
N LYS A 24 157.12 -36.52 52.91
CA LYS A 24 158.04 -36.68 51.78
C LYS A 24 157.32 -36.50 50.42
N GLU A 25 156.11 -37.02 50.27
CA GLU A 25 155.25 -36.79 49.09
C GLU A 25 154.80 -35.33 49.00
N ARG A 26 154.51 -34.70 50.15
CA ARG A 26 154.22 -33.27 50.25
C ARG A 26 155.44 -32.43 49.90
N GLN A 27 156.63 -32.79 50.38
CA GLN A 27 157.90 -32.16 50.01
C GLN A 27 158.18 -32.29 48.51
N GLY A 28 157.90 -33.45 47.91
CA GLY A 28 157.98 -33.65 46.46
C GLY A 28 157.11 -32.68 45.67
N ARG A 29 155.95 -32.28 46.22
CA ARG A 29 155.05 -31.26 45.65
C ARG A 29 155.50 -29.83 45.96
N ILE A 30 155.90 -29.56 47.21
CA ILE A 30 156.27 -28.22 47.71
C ILE A 30 157.63 -27.77 47.21
N PHE A 31 158.60 -28.65 46.97
CA PHE A 31 159.91 -28.22 46.46
C PHE A 31 159.99 -28.24 44.94
N ASN A 32 159.07 -28.91 44.25
CA ASN A 32 158.97 -28.85 42.80
C ASN A 32 158.34 -27.50 42.37
N ALA A 33 159.16 -26.62 41.78
CA ALA A 33 158.72 -25.29 41.35
C ALA A 33 157.54 -25.35 40.36
N LYS A 34 157.50 -26.36 39.47
CA LYS A 34 156.44 -26.51 38.46
C LYS A 34 155.10 -26.91 39.09
N TYR A 35 155.09 -27.88 40.00
CA TYR A 35 153.85 -28.29 40.70
C TYR A 35 153.34 -27.20 41.67
N ARG A 36 154.23 -26.40 42.27
CA ARG A 36 153.83 -25.24 43.07
C ARG A 36 153.16 -24.15 42.24
N GLN A 37 153.69 -23.88 41.06
CA GLN A 37 153.20 -22.82 40.21
C GLN A 37 151.94 -23.25 39.45
N ILE A 38 151.90 -24.49 38.95
CA ILE A 38 150.82 -25.04 38.11
C ILE A 38 150.69 -26.56 38.32
N GLY A 39 150.15 -26.99 39.48
CA GLY A 39 149.82 -28.39 39.75
C GLY A 39 148.40 -28.73 39.30
N ILE A 40 148.25 -29.58 38.29
CA ILE A 40 146.95 -29.92 37.69
C ILE A 40 146.84 -31.44 37.50
N ASP A 41 145.71 -32.02 37.90
CA ASP A 41 145.34 -33.41 37.60
C ASP A 41 144.59 -33.46 36.26
N LYS A 42 145.30 -33.88 35.21
CA LYS A 42 144.77 -33.87 33.84
C LYS A 42 143.70 -34.95 33.63
N GLU A 43 143.82 -36.10 34.29
CA GLU A 43 142.90 -37.22 34.11
C GLU A 43 141.55 -36.91 34.75
N ALA A 44 141.56 -36.41 35.99
CA ALA A 44 140.34 -35.96 36.67
C ALA A 44 139.65 -34.81 35.93
N LEU A 45 140.42 -33.84 35.40
CA LEU A 45 139.84 -32.75 34.59
C LEU A 45 139.22 -33.25 33.29
N ASN A 46 139.85 -34.21 32.60
CA ASN A 46 139.30 -34.79 31.38
C ASN A 46 137.96 -35.50 31.65
N GLN A 47 137.87 -36.28 32.74
CA GLN A 47 136.61 -36.91 33.16
C GLN A 47 135.54 -35.86 33.49
N GLN A 48 135.89 -34.80 34.21
CA GLN A 48 134.95 -33.69 34.49
C GLN A 48 134.46 -33.01 33.21
N ILE A 49 135.30 -32.88 32.19
CA ILE A 49 134.92 -32.35 30.87
C ILE A 49 133.95 -33.31 30.18
N GLU A 50 134.22 -34.61 30.19
CA GLU A 50 133.34 -35.64 29.61
C GLU A 50 131.97 -35.67 30.30
N ASP A 51 131.92 -35.69 31.62
CA ASP A 51 130.68 -35.67 32.40
C ASP A 51 129.86 -34.40 32.12
N ARG A 52 130.52 -33.24 32.06
CA ARG A 52 129.85 -31.98 31.71
C ARG A 52 129.28 -32.01 30.30
N ASN A 53 130.07 -32.45 29.32
CA ASN A 53 129.61 -32.56 27.93
C ASN A 53 128.44 -33.55 27.81
N TRP A 54 128.47 -34.66 28.56
CA TRP A 54 127.37 -35.63 28.59
C TRP A 54 126.09 -35.04 29.20
N LEU A 55 126.20 -34.27 30.29
CA LEU A 55 125.08 -33.54 30.89
C LEU A 55 124.52 -32.49 29.93
N GLU A 56 125.38 -31.72 29.27
CA GLU A 56 124.99 -30.73 28.25
C GLU A 56 124.24 -31.42 27.09
N GLU A 57 124.73 -32.55 26.59
CA GLU A 57 124.03 -33.33 25.55
C GLU A 57 122.67 -33.86 26.02
N LEU A 58 122.56 -34.31 27.28
CA LEU A 58 121.30 -34.81 27.82
C LEU A 58 120.27 -33.69 28.00
N GLU A 59 120.71 -32.52 28.46
CA GLU A 59 119.88 -31.33 28.56
C GLU A 59 119.45 -30.82 27.18
N GLN A 60 120.37 -30.84 26.20
CA GLN A 60 120.06 -30.51 24.81
C GLN A 60 119.00 -31.46 24.22
N LYS A 61 119.15 -32.78 24.42
CA LYS A 61 118.14 -33.76 23.98
C LYS A 61 116.77 -33.52 24.62
N ARG A 62 116.74 -33.12 25.90
CA ARG A 62 115.50 -32.76 26.61
C ARG A 62 114.87 -31.48 26.05
N ALA A 63 115.67 -30.45 25.81
CA ALA A 63 115.22 -29.21 25.18
C ALA A 63 114.67 -29.47 23.76
N ASP A 64 115.36 -30.30 22.98
CA ASP A 64 114.92 -30.70 21.64
C ASP A 64 113.59 -31.48 21.67
N ALA A 65 113.38 -32.33 22.67
CA ALA A 65 112.11 -33.05 22.85
C ALA A 65 110.96 -32.07 23.15
N PHE A 66 111.16 -31.11 24.06
CA PHE A 66 110.15 -30.08 24.35
C PHE A 66 109.89 -29.16 23.15
N ALA A 67 110.93 -28.81 22.39
CA ALA A 67 110.77 -28.03 21.17
C ALA A 67 109.92 -28.77 20.13
N LYS A 68 110.11 -30.09 19.97
CA LYS A 68 109.27 -30.93 19.10
C LYS A 68 107.82 -30.99 19.55
N ASP A 69 107.58 -31.11 20.85
CA ASP A 69 106.22 -31.12 21.41
C ASP A 69 105.53 -29.76 21.26
N ALA A 70 106.25 -28.65 21.46
CA ALA A 70 105.73 -27.30 21.19
C ALA A 70 105.29 -27.16 19.73
N ILE A 71 106.14 -27.55 18.76
CA ILE A 71 105.81 -27.54 17.33
C ILE A 71 104.58 -28.41 17.03
N ARG A 72 104.45 -29.57 17.68
CA ARG A 72 103.28 -30.44 17.51
C ARG A 72 102.01 -29.77 18.04
N ASN A 73 102.06 -29.18 19.24
CA ASN A 73 100.92 -28.52 19.86
C ASN A 73 100.49 -27.28 19.07
N ASP A 74 101.44 -26.51 18.55
CA ASP A 74 101.15 -25.36 17.67
C ASP A 74 100.41 -25.79 16.40
N LYS A 75 100.83 -26.91 15.77
CA LYS A 75 100.12 -27.49 14.63
C LYS A 75 98.70 -27.92 14.99
N ILE A 76 98.51 -28.53 16.17
CA ILE A 76 97.17 -28.93 16.63
C ILE A 76 96.31 -27.68 16.86
N ALA A 77 96.85 -26.63 17.48
CA ALA A 77 96.16 -25.37 17.70
C ALA A 77 95.71 -24.73 16.38
N GLN A 78 96.59 -24.67 15.37
CA GLN A 78 96.25 -24.16 14.03
C GLN A 78 95.12 -24.96 13.37
N LEU A 79 95.13 -26.29 13.50
CA LEU A 79 94.07 -27.13 12.94
C LEU A 79 92.72 -26.91 13.65
N LEU A 80 92.74 -26.74 14.98
CA LEU A 80 91.54 -26.44 15.76
C LEU A 80 90.99 -25.05 15.43
N GLU A 81 91.86 -24.06 15.23
CA GLU A 81 91.48 -22.71 14.81
C GLU A 81 90.86 -22.73 13.41
N CYS A 82 91.49 -23.41 12.44
CA CYS A 82 90.92 -23.61 11.10
C CYS A 82 89.54 -24.28 11.15
N ARG A 83 89.36 -25.25 12.06
CA ARG A 83 88.07 -25.94 12.23
C ARG A 83 87.01 -25.02 12.83
N GLN A 84 87.38 -24.24 13.85
CA GLN A 84 86.49 -23.26 14.47
C GLN A 84 86.05 -22.22 13.44
N GLU A 85 86.97 -21.66 12.64
CA GLU A 85 86.63 -20.72 11.59
C GLU A 85 85.66 -21.32 10.56
N TYR A 86 85.87 -22.59 10.18
CA TYR A 86 84.96 -23.29 9.28
C TYR A 86 83.56 -23.43 9.88
N ASP A 87 83.47 -23.87 11.13
CA ASP A 87 82.19 -24.04 11.83
C ASP A 87 81.50 -22.69 12.04
N GLU A 88 82.23 -21.60 12.33
CA GLU A 88 81.70 -20.24 12.39
C GLU A 88 81.13 -19.78 11.04
N ARG A 89 81.82 -20.07 9.93
CA ARG A 89 81.33 -19.74 8.58
C ARG A 89 80.06 -20.51 8.24
N GLU A 90 80.02 -21.81 8.52
CA GLU A 90 78.84 -22.64 8.27
C GLU A 90 77.65 -22.23 9.14
N ASN A 91 77.87 -21.93 10.41
CA ASN A 91 76.83 -21.40 11.29
C ASN A 91 76.28 -20.07 10.79
N ASN A 92 77.14 -19.14 10.37
CA ASN A 92 76.73 -17.87 9.79
C ASN A 92 75.97 -18.06 8.46
N ARG A 93 76.38 -19.01 7.64
CA ARG A 93 75.67 -19.37 6.39
C ARG A 93 74.28 -19.90 6.69
N ALA A 94 74.15 -20.89 7.58
CA ALA A 94 72.87 -21.46 7.98
C ALA A 94 71.94 -20.41 8.62
N LEU A 95 72.50 -19.51 9.43
CA LEU A 95 71.76 -18.41 10.04
C LEU A 95 71.24 -17.43 8.98
N ASN A 96 72.08 -17.05 8.00
CA ASN A 96 71.66 -16.19 6.90
C ASN A 96 70.61 -16.87 6.01
N GLU A 97 70.73 -18.17 5.76
CA GLU A 97 69.73 -18.96 5.05
C GLU A 97 68.39 -18.97 5.80
N PHE A 98 68.42 -19.20 7.12
CA PHE A 98 67.23 -19.13 7.95
C PHE A 98 66.59 -17.73 7.93
N ARG A 99 67.39 -16.66 8.00
CA ARG A 99 66.90 -15.27 7.86
C ARG A 99 66.25 -15.04 6.50
N ALA A 100 66.86 -15.53 5.43
CA ALA A 100 66.36 -15.42 4.06
C ALA A 100 65.03 -16.15 3.86
N LEU A 101 64.86 -17.32 4.47
CA LEU A 101 63.66 -18.14 4.32
C LEU A 101 62.50 -17.70 5.24
N HIS A 102 62.80 -17.33 6.48
CA HIS A 102 61.78 -17.19 7.53
C HIS A 102 61.64 -15.80 8.14
N GLN A 103 62.61 -14.89 7.93
CA GLN A 103 62.59 -13.55 8.54
C GLN A 103 62.44 -12.45 7.49
N GLN A 104 61.78 -12.76 6.38
CA GLN A 104 61.48 -11.76 5.36
C GLN A 104 60.43 -10.76 5.86
N PRO A 105 60.51 -9.48 5.46
CA PRO A 105 59.53 -8.46 5.87
C PRO A 105 58.09 -8.85 5.57
N PHE A 106 57.85 -9.50 4.42
CA PHE A 106 56.50 -9.93 4.01
C PHE A 106 55.89 -11.04 4.87
N ALA A 107 56.70 -11.77 5.62
CA ALA A 107 56.25 -12.83 6.52
C ALA A 107 55.88 -12.27 7.92
N GLN A 108 56.09 -10.97 8.16
CA GLN A 108 55.70 -10.35 9.41
C GLN A 108 54.18 -10.29 9.56
N ARG A 109 53.71 -10.41 10.80
CA ARG A 109 52.27 -10.40 11.12
C ARG A 109 51.57 -9.11 10.69
N GLU A 110 52.29 -8.00 10.69
CA GLU A 110 51.80 -6.66 10.37
C GLU A 110 52.20 -6.23 8.95
N TRP A 111 52.64 -7.17 8.11
CA TRP A 111 53.03 -6.83 6.75
C TRP A 111 51.87 -6.25 5.95
N ASP A 112 50.65 -6.74 6.14
CA ASP A 112 49.44 -6.19 5.52
C ASP A 112 49.25 -4.69 5.80
N LEU A 113 49.62 -4.22 7.00
CA LEU A 113 49.59 -2.82 7.37
C LEU A 113 50.80 -2.02 6.87
N ASN A 114 51.97 -2.67 6.76
CA ASN A 114 53.24 -2.04 6.37
C ASN A 114 53.60 -2.21 4.90
N ASP A 115 52.73 -2.85 4.11
CA ASP A 115 52.94 -3.09 2.68
C ASP A 115 52.97 -1.74 1.94
N PRO A 116 54.07 -1.41 1.23
CA PRO A 116 54.16 -0.16 0.47
C PRO A 116 53.07 0.00 -0.58
N ASP A 117 52.53 -1.11 -1.08
CA ASP A 117 51.45 -1.14 -2.07
C ASP A 117 50.07 -1.36 -1.45
N TYR A 118 49.91 -1.26 -0.12
CA TYR A 118 48.64 -1.45 0.58
C TYR A 118 47.50 -0.65 -0.06
N LEU A 119 47.70 0.65 -0.29
CA LEU A 119 46.67 1.53 -0.88
C LEU A 119 46.29 1.15 -2.32
N LYS A 120 47.15 0.45 -3.05
CA LYS A 120 46.83 -0.05 -4.41
C LYS A 120 46.06 -1.37 -4.36
N LYS A 121 46.29 -2.18 -3.33
CA LYS A 121 45.63 -3.46 -3.10
C LYS A 121 44.27 -3.28 -2.41
N ASP A 122 44.11 -2.19 -1.66
CA ASP A 122 42.88 -1.89 -0.93
C ASP A 122 41.71 -1.59 -1.87
N MET A 123 40.51 -2.00 -1.47
CA MET A 123 39.30 -1.76 -2.23
C MET A 123 38.67 -0.43 -1.84
N PRO A 124 38.03 0.30 -2.77
CA PRO A 124 37.22 1.44 -2.42
C PRO A 124 36.18 1.08 -1.35
N ALA A 125 35.95 2.00 -0.41
CA ALA A 125 35.02 1.81 0.72
C ALA A 125 33.58 1.43 0.27
N ARG A 126 33.17 1.90 -0.92
CA ARG A 126 31.94 1.54 -1.61
C ARG A 126 32.26 1.31 -3.08
N VAL A 127 32.02 0.09 -3.56
CA VAL A 127 32.33 -0.29 -4.96
C VAL A 127 31.13 -0.07 -5.89
N SER A 128 29.91 -0.28 -5.39
CA SER A 128 28.67 -0.08 -6.14
C SER A 128 27.54 0.39 -5.22
N ASP A 129 26.41 0.79 -5.82
CA ASP A 129 25.21 1.17 -5.06
C ASP A 129 24.59 0.00 -4.31
N ASP A 130 24.75 -1.22 -4.83
CA ASP A 130 24.22 -2.46 -4.26
C ASP A 130 25.29 -3.28 -3.52
N ASP A 131 26.40 -2.64 -3.11
CA ASP A 131 27.47 -3.30 -2.36
C ASP A 131 26.95 -3.84 -1.01
N PRO A 132 26.93 -5.17 -0.79
CA PRO A 132 26.37 -5.77 0.41
C PRO A 132 27.18 -5.45 1.68
N ARG A 133 28.43 -4.99 1.54
CA ARG A 133 29.28 -4.57 2.67
C ARG A 133 28.83 -3.22 3.24
N CYS A 134 28.15 -2.39 2.44
CA CYS A 134 27.71 -1.05 2.79
C CYS A 134 26.34 -1.07 3.52
N GLY A 135 26.33 -1.63 4.74
CA GLY A 135 25.16 -1.58 5.62
C GLY A 135 24.94 -0.19 6.25
N ILE A 136 23.87 -0.05 7.05
CA ILE A 136 23.51 1.23 7.70
C ILE A 136 24.62 1.75 8.61
N ALA A 137 25.29 0.87 9.35
CA ALA A 137 26.37 1.24 10.27
C ALA A 137 27.64 1.72 9.56
N SER A 138 27.83 1.35 8.28
CA SER A 138 29.03 1.74 7.51
C SER A 138 29.06 3.24 7.18
N LEU A 139 27.90 3.90 7.20
CA LEU A 139 27.71 5.30 6.78
C LEU A 139 28.22 5.60 5.36
N GLN A 140 28.46 4.59 4.52
CA GLN A 140 28.91 4.78 3.13
C GLN A 140 27.73 4.96 2.16
N LYS A 141 26.51 4.60 2.58
CA LYS A 141 25.27 4.70 1.79
C LYS A 141 24.18 5.39 2.59
N PHE A 142 23.70 6.53 2.10
CA PHE A 142 22.62 7.30 2.72
C PHE A 142 21.33 7.13 1.94
N GLN A 143 20.24 6.77 2.63
CA GLN A 143 18.93 6.61 1.99
C GLN A 143 18.35 7.93 1.45
N GLY A 144 18.81 9.07 1.95
CA GLY A 144 18.41 10.39 1.45
C GLY A 144 19.05 10.76 0.10
N GLU A 145 20.09 10.03 -0.32
CA GLU A 145 20.74 10.25 -1.60
C GLU A 145 19.93 9.58 -2.71
N ASP A 146 19.20 10.40 -3.47
CA ASP A 146 18.29 9.94 -4.51
C ASP A 146 18.94 9.93 -5.88
N LEU A 147 19.59 8.81 -6.21
CA LEU A 147 20.20 8.59 -7.53
C LEU A 147 19.17 8.64 -8.68
N ASN A 148 17.90 8.35 -8.38
CA ASN A 148 16.80 8.36 -9.35
C ASN A 148 16.09 9.72 -9.46
N SER A 149 16.64 10.79 -8.87
CA SER A 149 16.03 12.12 -8.87
C SER A 149 15.71 12.63 -10.28
N HIS A 150 16.63 12.43 -11.22
CA HIS A 150 16.45 12.89 -12.59
C HIS A 150 15.34 12.10 -13.32
N ALA A 151 15.30 10.77 -13.15
CA ALA A 151 14.26 9.92 -13.72
C ALA A 151 12.88 10.27 -13.13
N ARG A 152 12.80 10.48 -11.81
CA ARG A 152 11.57 10.90 -11.13
C ARG A 152 11.07 12.26 -11.64
N LYS A 153 11.96 13.26 -11.77
CA LYS A 153 11.60 14.58 -12.31
C LYS A 153 11.09 14.49 -13.76
N LYS A 154 11.74 13.68 -14.59
CA LYS A 154 11.30 13.44 -15.98
C LYS A 154 9.89 12.83 -16.01
N TYR A 155 9.64 11.81 -15.20
CA TYR A 155 8.31 11.20 -15.09
C TYR A 155 7.25 12.19 -14.60
N GLN A 156 7.58 13.04 -13.61
CA GLN A 156 6.68 14.09 -13.14
C GLN A 156 6.36 15.12 -14.24
N GLN A 157 7.35 15.52 -15.05
CA GLN A 157 7.12 16.42 -16.18
C GLN A 157 6.22 15.79 -17.25
N GLU A 158 6.40 14.50 -17.55
CA GLU A 158 5.54 13.77 -18.48
C GLU A 158 4.09 13.68 -17.98
N GLN A 159 3.89 13.40 -16.68
CA GLN A 159 2.57 13.41 -16.05
C GLN A 159 1.91 14.79 -16.11
N LEU A 160 2.65 15.85 -15.77
CA LEU A 160 2.16 17.23 -15.85
C LEU A 160 1.76 17.64 -17.27
N ARG A 161 2.56 17.25 -18.27
CA ARG A 161 2.26 17.48 -19.67
C ARG A 161 0.96 16.77 -20.08
N GLU A 162 0.80 15.51 -19.69
CA GLU A 162 -0.36 14.72 -20.04
C GLU A 162 -1.63 15.25 -19.35
N TRP A 163 -1.56 15.62 -18.08
CA TRP A 163 -2.67 16.28 -17.38
C TRP A 163 -3.06 17.61 -18.02
N SER A 164 -2.07 18.41 -18.43
CA SER A 164 -2.33 19.67 -19.13
C SER A 164 -3.04 19.44 -20.47
N ARG A 165 -2.63 18.40 -21.21
CA ARG A 165 -3.27 18.01 -22.48
C ARG A 165 -4.73 17.60 -22.26
N ILE A 166 -4.98 16.72 -21.29
CA ILE A 166 -6.35 16.26 -20.97
C ILE A 166 -7.22 17.43 -20.53
N GLN A 167 -6.70 18.32 -19.69
CA GLN A 167 -7.44 19.51 -19.24
C GLN A 167 -7.80 20.45 -20.40
N GLN A 168 -6.89 20.65 -21.35
CA GLN A 168 -7.16 21.44 -22.56
C GLN A 168 -8.24 20.78 -23.42
N GLU A 169 -8.18 19.47 -23.61
CA GLU A 169 -9.18 18.71 -24.38
C GLU A 169 -10.56 18.76 -23.72
N ASP A 170 -10.64 18.59 -22.40
CA ASP A 170 -11.90 18.73 -21.66
C ASP A 170 -12.47 20.13 -21.76
N HIS A 171 -11.62 21.16 -21.67
CA HIS A 171 -12.04 22.54 -21.83
C HIS A 171 -12.59 22.79 -23.24
N GLN A 172 -11.90 22.32 -24.28
CA GLN A 172 -12.36 22.42 -25.66
C GLN A 172 -13.66 21.66 -25.90
N ARG A 173 -13.80 20.43 -25.38
CA ARG A 173 -15.03 19.64 -25.46
C ARG A 173 -16.20 20.37 -24.81
N THR A 174 -15.99 20.93 -23.62
CA THR A 174 -17.01 21.71 -22.90
C THR A 174 -17.40 22.95 -23.71
N GLN A 175 -16.43 23.67 -24.27
CA GLN A 175 -16.70 24.84 -25.10
C GLN A 175 -17.48 24.49 -26.37
N GLN A 176 -17.14 23.39 -27.04
CA GLN A 176 -17.87 22.90 -28.22
C GLN A 176 -19.31 22.50 -27.88
N GLN A 177 -19.52 21.79 -26.76
CA GLN A 177 -20.85 21.44 -26.28
C GLN A 177 -21.68 22.69 -25.98
N GLN A 178 -21.08 23.70 -25.35
CA GLN A 178 -21.75 24.96 -25.07
C GLN A 178 -22.12 25.71 -26.36
N GLN A 179 -21.20 25.83 -27.31
CA GLN A 179 -21.49 26.43 -28.62
C GLN A 179 -22.58 25.68 -29.39
N ALA A 180 -22.65 24.35 -29.29
CA ALA A 180 -23.70 23.55 -29.90
C ALA A 180 -25.06 23.78 -29.20
N ALA A 181 -25.07 23.86 -27.87
CA ALA A 181 -26.26 24.18 -27.10
C ALA A 181 -26.79 25.58 -27.43
N ASP A 182 -25.90 26.58 -27.52
CA ASP A 182 -26.25 27.96 -27.88
C ASP A 182 -26.81 28.03 -29.31
N ARG A 183 -26.22 27.29 -30.26
CA ARG A 183 -26.75 27.18 -31.63
C ARG A 183 -28.16 26.58 -31.66
N LEU A 184 -28.40 25.50 -30.92
CA LEU A 184 -29.72 24.88 -30.81
C LEU A 184 -30.73 25.82 -30.14
N PHE A 185 -30.31 26.55 -29.11
CA PHE A 185 -31.14 27.53 -28.44
C PHE A 185 -31.54 28.67 -29.39
N ASN A 186 -30.58 29.25 -30.12
CA ASN A 186 -30.85 30.32 -31.09
C ASN A 186 -31.77 29.84 -32.22
N ALA A 187 -31.55 28.64 -32.75
CA ALA A 187 -32.45 28.05 -33.75
C ALA A 187 -33.86 27.88 -33.19
N LYS A 188 -33.99 27.48 -31.92
CA LYS A 188 -35.30 27.34 -31.28
C LYS A 188 -35.99 28.68 -31.04
N GLN A 189 -35.25 29.71 -30.66
CA GLN A 189 -35.79 31.07 -30.53
C GLN A 189 -36.35 31.56 -31.87
N ASN A 190 -35.58 31.41 -32.95
CA ASN A 190 -36.04 31.79 -34.29
C ASN A 190 -37.33 31.04 -34.71
N GLU A 191 -37.44 29.74 -34.40
CA GLU A 191 -38.67 28.96 -34.66
C GLU A 191 -39.87 29.49 -33.86
N LEU A 192 -39.66 29.86 -32.59
CA LEU A 192 -40.70 30.42 -31.74
C LEU A 192 -41.16 31.80 -32.22
N ASP A 193 -40.22 32.66 -32.62
CA ASP A 193 -40.52 33.98 -33.17
C ASP A 193 -41.32 33.87 -34.48
N GLN A 194 -40.93 32.95 -35.37
CA GLN A 194 -41.69 32.66 -36.59
C GLN A 194 -43.12 32.22 -36.28
N ARG A 195 -43.30 31.27 -35.34
CA ARG A 195 -44.64 30.84 -34.91
C ARG A 195 -45.45 31.96 -34.29
N SER A 196 -44.82 32.86 -33.54
CA SER A 196 -45.50 34.02 -32.96
C SER A 196 -46.04 34.95 -34.05
N ILE A 197 -45.24 35.19 -35.10
CA ILE A 197 -45.65 36.00 -36.25
C ILE A 197 -46.81 35.32 -37.01
N GLU A 198 -46.73 34.01 -37.24
CA GLU A 198 -47.79 33.24 -37.89
C GLU A 198 -49.11 33.28 -37.09
N LEU A 199 -49.03 33.08 -35.77
CA LEU A 199 -50.19 33.18 -34.88
C LEU A 199 -50.81 34.58 -34.90
N GLN A 200 -49.98 35.63 -34.90
CA GLN A 200 -50.45 37.00 -34.98
C GLN A 200 -51.16 37.29 -36.30
N ARG A 201 -50.61 36.82 -37.44
CA ARG A 201 -51.30 36.93 -38.74
C ARG A 201 -52.63 36.17 -38.75
N ALA A 202 -52.65 34.94 -38.24
CA ALA A 202 -53.87 34.14 -38.17
C ALA A 202 -54.92 34.79 -37.25
N GLU A 203 -54.51 35.41 -36.15
CA GLU A 203 -55.41 36.16 -35.26
C GLU A 203 -55.97 37.41 -35.96
N GLU A 204 -55.15 38.16 -36.69
CA GLU A 204 -55.59 39.30 -37.48
C GLU A 204 -56.57 38.88 -38.58
N GLU A 205 -56.31 37.76 -39.28
CA GLU A 205 -57.23 37.19 -40.27
C GLU A 205 -58.55 36.76 -39.64
N CYS A 206 -58.51 36.05 -38.50
CA CYS A 206 -59.72 35.71 -37.74
C CYS A 206 -60.48 36.96 -37.30
N ARG A 207 -59.79 38.00 -36.85
CA ARG A 207 -60.40 39.26 -36.42
C ARG A 207 -61.04 39.99 -37.60
N LYS A 208 -60.40 40.00 -38.77
CA LYS A 208 -60.97 40.53 -40.02
C LYS A 208 -62.21 39.74 -40.42
N ALA A 209 -62.15 38.42 -40.44
CA ALA A 209 -63.27 37.55 -40.77
C ALA A 209 -64.45 37.70 -39.79
N ILE A 210 -64.17 37.86 -38.49
CA ILE A 210 -65.20 38.15 -37.48
C ILE A 210 -65.81 39.53 -37.72
N ASN A 211 -65.00 40.56 -37.97
CA ASN A 211 -65.52 41.90 -38.24
C ASN A 211 -66.35 41.95 -39.52
N GLU A 212 -65.92 41.25 -40.57
CA GLU A 212 -66.67 41.11 -41.83
C GLU A 212 -67.97 40.32 -41.61
N SER A 213 -67.93 39.22 -40.86
CA SER A 213 -69.13 38.48 -40.47
C SER A 213 -70.08 39.31 -39.60
N ILE A 214 -69.57 40.12 -38.67
CA ILE A 214 -70.36 41.04 -37.85
C ILE A 214 -70.95 42.14 -38.71
N LYS A 215 -70.18 42.70 -39.65
CA LYS A 215 -70.67 43.69 -40.62
C LYS A 215 -71.81 43.11 -41.44
N ASN A 216 -71.60 41.93 -42.05
CA ASN A 216 -72.63 41.23 -42.83
C ASN A 216 -73.85 40.88 -41.97
N TYR A 217 -73.66 40.49 -40.71
CA TYR A 217 -74.74 40.21 -39.76
C TYR A 217 -75.48 41.48 -39.34
N ASN A 218 -74.79 42.60 -39.14
CA ASN A 218 -75.39 43.90 -38.86
C ASN A 218 -76.11 44.46 -40.10
N ASP A 219 -75.56 44.30 -41.29
CA ASP A 219 -76.19 44.65 -42.57
C ASP A 219 -77.43 43.78 -42.80
N ALA A 220 -77.37 42.48 -42.48
CA ALA A 220 -78.53 41.59 -42.46
C ALA A 220 -79.55 42.01 -41.39
N LEU A 221 -79.13 42.41 -40.19
CA LEU A 221 -80.01 42.95 -39.15
C LEU A 221 -80.64 44.30 -39.51
N ILE A 222 -79.94 45.16 -40.25
CA ILE A 222 -80.50 46.43 -40.76
C ILE A 222 -81.56 46.14 -41.83
N ASN A 223 -81.34 45.11 -42.66
CA ASN A 223 -82.34 44.63 -43.61
C ASN A 223 -83.50 43.88 -42.92
N ASP A 224 -83.22 43.18 -41.82
CA ASP A 224 -84.16 42.43 -40.99
C ASP A 224 -84.81 43.28 -39.88
N ASP A 225 -84.45 44.57 -39.73
CA ASP A 225 -85.09 45.54 -38.81
C ASP A 225 -86.49 45.98 -39.30
N LYS A 226 -87.01 45.29 -40.32
CA LYS A 226 -88.43 45.22 -40.68
C LYS A 226 -89.13 43.93 -40.24
N ASN A 227 -88.48 42.98 -39.58
CA ASN A 227 -89.14 41.78 -39.02
C ASN A 227 -88.38 41.22 -37.80
N ILE A 228 -88.83 41.67 -36.64
CA ILE A 228 -88.44 41.17 -35.31
C ILE A 228 -88.68 39.66 -35.16
N SER A 229 -87.79 39.02 -34.39
CA SER A 229 -87.97 37.77 -33.61
C SER A 229 -88.03 36.43 -34.37
N PHE A 230 -86.96 35.64 -34.27
CA PHE A 230 -87.01 34.18 -34.04
C PHE A 230 -85.57 33.64 -33.86
N ILE A 231 -85.42 32.40 -33.39
CA ILE A 231 -84.16 31.65 -33.24
C ILE A 231 -83.50 31.77 -31.85
N HIS A 232 -84.30 31.46 -30.83
CA HIS A 232 -83.80 30.86 -29.60
C HIS A 232 -84.05 29.35 -29.63
N ASN A 233 -83.25 28.53 -30.36
CA ASN A 233 -83.48 27.06 -30.31
C ASN A 233 -82.37 26.10 -30.80
N HIS A 234 -81.08 26.33 -30.47
CA HIS A 234 -80.04 25.27 -30.59
C HIS A 234 -79.19 25.13 -29.32
N ARG A 235 -79.79 24.73 -28.19
CA ARG A 235 -79.07 24.44 -26.92
C ARG A 235 -79.42 23.10 -26.27
N LYS A 236 -79.82 22.10 -27.07
CA LYS A 236 -80.46 20.87 -26.57
C LYS A 236 -79.52 19.67 -26.40
N LEU A 237 -78.29 19.85 -25.90
CA LEU A 237 -77.37 18.74 -25.56
C LEU A 237 -76.78 18.76 -24.13
N PHE A 238 -77.18 19.70 -23.25
CA PHE A 238 -76.63 19.84 -21.88
C PHE A 238 -77.64 19.56 -20.76
N ASN A 239 -78.60 18.66 -20.96
CA ASN A 239 -79.76 18.58 -20.07
C ASN A 239 -79.61 17.66 -18.84
N LEU A 240 -78.50 16.90 -18.68
CA LEU A 240 -78.33 15.94 -17.59
C LEU A 240 -77.02 16.15 -16.79
N CYS A 241 -77.11 15.97 -15.47
CA CYS A 241 -76.01 16.11 -14.52
C CYS A 241 -75.08 14.90 -14.54
N GLY A 242 -73.80 15.08 -14.83
CA GLY A 242 -72.80 13.99 -14.92
C GLY A 242 -72.53 13.22 -13.62
N VAL A 243 -73.09 13.65 -12.48
CA VAL A 243 -72.91 13.01 -11.17
C VAL A 243 -74.12 12.17 -10.74
N CYS A 244 -75.33 12.74 -10.86
CA CYS A 244 -76.56 12.12 -10.34
C CYS A 244 -77.69 12.03 -11.37
N ASN A 245 -77.42 12.37 -12.64
CA ASN A 245 -78.37 12.33 -13.76
C ASN A 245 -79.65 13.17 -13.59
N ASP A 246 -79.68 14.11 -12.64
CA ASP A 246 -80.74 15.11 -12.51
C ASP A 246 -80.61 16.20 -13.60
N LYS A 247 -81.62 17.04 -13.82
CA LYS A 247 -81.58 18.10 -14.84
C LYS A 247 -80.39 19.04 -14.59
N ALA A 248 -79.46 19.11 -15.53
CA ALA A 248 -78.31 20.01 -15.42
C ALA A 248 -78.75 21.46 -15.63
N THR A 249 -78.20 22.37 -14.82
CA THR A 249 -78.47 23.81 -14.93
C THR A 249 -77.36 24.54 -15.68
N GLY A 250 -76.24 23.86 -15.93
CA GLY A 250 -75.07 24.40 -16.64
C GLY A 250 -73.79 23.64 -16.29
N ILE A 251 -72.66 24.15 -16.78
CA ILE A 251 -71.33 23.67 -16.42
C ILE A 251 -70.90 24.35 -15.12
N HIS A 252 -70.69 23.56 -14.08
CA HIS A 252 -70.23 24.06 -12.77
C HIS A 252 -68.94 23.33 -12.38
N TYR A 253 -67.90 24.10 -12.06
CA TYR A 253 -66.59 23.57 -11.66
C TYR A 253 -65.98 22.57 -12.66
N GLY A 254 -66.24 22.76 -13.96
CA GLY A 254 -65.68 21.95 -15.04
C GLY A 254 -66.57 20.81 -15.57
N LEU A 255 -67.75 20.57 -14.98
CA LEU A 255 -68.66 19.50 -15.39
C LEU A 255 -70.12 19.99 -15.50
N ALA A 256 -70.89 19.46 -16.45
CA ALA A 256 -72.34 19.69 -16.50
C ALA A 256 -73.03 19.06 -15.27
N THR A 257 -73.58 19.89 -14.37
CA THR A 257 -74.20 19.41 -13.13
C THR A 257 -75.51 20.11 -12.80
N CYS A 258 -76.34 19.51 -11.95
CA CYS A 258 -77.49 20.16 -11.33
C CYS A 258 -77.06 21.08 -10.16
N GLU A 259 -77.94 21.98 -9.72
CA GLU A 259 -77.69 22.85 -8.55
C GLU A 259 -77.38 22.06 -7.26
N GLY A 260 -77.97 20.86 -7.12
CA GLY A 260 -77.73 19.99 -5.96
C GLY A 260 -76.27 19.51 -5.86
N CYS A 261 -75.66 19.11 -6.97
CA CYS A 261 -74.26 18.65 -6.99
C CYS A 261 -73.27 19.82 -6.98
N LYS A 262 -73.60 20.94 -7.62
CA LYS A 262 -72.84 22.20 -7.53
C LYS A 262 -72.73 22.70 -6.08
N GLY A 263 -73.86 22.82 -5.38
CA GLY A 263 -73.88 23.30 -4.00
C GLY A 263 -73.20 22.34 -3.03
N PHE A 264 -73.37 21.03 -3.24
CA PHE A 264 -72.66 20.00 -2.48
C PHE A 264 -71.14 20.14 -2.64
N PHE A 265 -70.64 20.16 -3.87
CA PHE A 265 -69.20 20.27 -4.16
C PHE A 265 -68.58 21.55 -3.56
N LYS A 266 -69.25 22.69 -3.74
CA LYS A 266 -68.82 23.98 -3.15
C LYS A 266 -68.68 23.88 -1.62
N ARG A 267 -69.72 23.39 -0.93
CA ARG A 267 -69.72 23.29 0.54
C ARG A 267 -68.71 22.28 1.07
N THR A 268 -68.48 21.19 0.35
CA THR A 268 -67.47 20.19 0.71
C THR A 268 -66.06 20.77 0.61
N VAL A 269 -65.75 21.46 -0.49
CA VAL A 269 -64.42 22.05 -0.72
C VAL A 269 -64.15 23.24 0.20
N GLN A 270 -65.06 24.23 0.26
CA GLN A 270 -64.87 25.45 1.07
C GLN A 270 -64.75 25.14 2.56
N ASN A 271 -65.51 24.17 3.06
CA ASN A 271 -65.48 23.80 4.48
C ASN A 271 -64.54 22.60 4.76
N LYS A 272 -63.71 22.18 3.79
CA LYS A 272 -62.77 21.06 3.90
C LYS A 272 -63.38 19.79 4.53
N ARG A 273 -64.63 19.46 4.17
CA ARG A 273 -65.37 18.36 4.81
C ARG A 273 -64.76 17.01 4.42
N LYS A 274 -64.45 16.19 5.43
CA LYS A 274 -64.05 14.78 5.25
C LYS A 274 -65.25 13.90 5.53
N TYR A 275 -65.62 13.04 4.58
CA TYR A 275 -66.70 12.08 4.72
C TYR A 275 -66.13 10.67 4.90
N ARG A 276 -66.89 9.79 5.57
CA ARG A 276 -66.63 8.35 5.63
C ARG A 276 -67.79 7.61 4.94
N CYS A 277 -67.49 6.49 4.29
CA CYS A 277 -68.51 5.61 3.71
C CYS A 277 -68.96 4.61 4.78
N ASN A 278 -70.25 4.34 4.85
CA ASN A 278 -70.81 3.28 5.72
C ASN A 278 -70.95 1.94 4.96
N GLY A 279 -70.43 1.84 3.73
CA GLY A 279 -70.37 0.62 2.92
C GLY A 279 -69.04 0.52 2.18
N ASN A 280 -68.97 -0.17 1.05
CA ASN A 280 -67.70 -0.51 0.37
C ASN A 280 -67.10 0.62 -0.50
N GLY A 281 -67.53 1.87 -0.31
CA GLY A 281 -67.01 3.01 -1.09
C GLY A 281 -67.51 3.11 -2.54
N SER A 282 -68.56 2.36 -2.92
CA SER A 282 -69.11 2.25 -4.28
C SER A 282 -70.63 2.52 -4.39
N CYS A 283 -71.24 3.22 -3.42
CA CYS A 283 -72.68 3.49 -3.41
C CYS A 283 -73.18 4.17 -4.70
N ILE A 284 -74.37 3.75 -5.17
CA ILE A 284 -75.05 4.34 -6.34
C ILE A 284 -75.48 5.77 -6.01
N ILE A 285 -75.26 6.69 -6.96
CA ILE A 285 -75.59 8.12 -6.84
C ILE A 285 -76.49 8.51 -8.01
N ASP A 286 -77.78 8.67 -7.74
CA ASP A 286 -78.83 9.15 -8.63
C ASP A 286 -79.65 10.27 -7.95
N LYS A 287 -80.71 10.78 -8.59
CA LYS A 287 -81.53 11.87 -8.05
C LYS A 287 -82.16 11.53 -6.69
N SER A 288 -82.66 10.31 -6.49
CA SER A 288 -83.40 9.91 -5.30
C SER A 288 -82.46 9.58 -4.12
N GLN A 289 -81.30 8.98 -4.37
CA GLN A 289 -80.41 8.47 -3.32
C GLN A 289 -79.05 9.19 -3.21
N ARG A 290 -78.80 10.27 -3.95
CA ARG A 290 -77.55 11.08 -3.86
C ARG A 290 -77.21 11.62 -2.46
N ASN A 291 -78.16 11.68 -1.53
CA ASN A 291 -77.91 12.14 -0.16
C ASN A 291 -77.54 11.00 0.81
N ARG A 292 -77.70 9.72 0.42
CA ARG A 292 -77.48 8.56 1.28
C ARG A 292 -76.02 8.35 1.66
N CYS A 293 -75.09 8.68 0.76
CA CYS A 293 -73.65 8.56 1.03
C CYS A 293 -72.88 9.76 0.47
N GLN A 294 -72.46 10.66 1.37
CA GLN A 294 -71.71 11.87 1.02
C GLN A 294 -70.28 11.55 0.53
N TYR A 295 -69.66 10.49 1.07
CA TYR A 295 -68.34 10.03 0.63
C TYR A 295 -68.36 9.62 -0.86
N CYS A 296 -69.24 8.70 -1.23
CA CYS A 296 -69.35 8.21 -2.61
C CYS A 296 -69.80 9.31 -3.57
N ARG A 297 -70.67 10.22 -3.12
CA ARG A 297 -71.07 11.38 -3.92
C ARG A 297 -69.90 12.31 -4.22
N PHE A 298 -69.09 12.65 -3.22
CA PHE A 298 -67.94 13.53 -3.42
C PHE A 298 -66.85 12.85 -4.25
N ARG A 299 -66.59 11.56 -3.99
CA ARG A 299 -65.70 10.75 -4.82
C ARG A 299 -66.17 10.74 -6.29
N LYS A 300 -67.46 10.56 -6.55
CA LYS A 300 -68.04 10.58 -7.90
C LYS A 300 -67.93 11.97 -8.56
N CYS A 301 -68.07 13.06 -7.82
CA CYS A 301 -67.81 14.42 -8.32
C CYS A 301 -66.36 14.57 -8.82
N LEU A 302 -65.38 14.12 -8.04
CA LEU A 302 -63.96 14.17 -8.44
C LEU A 302 -63.68 13.25 -9.63
N MET A 303 -64.18 12.02 -9.60
CA MET A 303 -64.01 11.05 -10.69
C MET A 303 -64.62 11.52 -12.02
N LYS A 304 -65.75 12.24 -11.98
CA LYS A 304 -66.39 12.81 -13.16
C LYS A 304 -65.78 14.14 -13.62
N GLY A 305 -64.75 14.63 -12.93
CA GLY A 305 -63.96 15.79 -13.37
C GLY A 305 -64.37 17.14 -12.79
N MET A 306 -65.07 17.18 -11.64
CA MET A 306 -65.27 18.45 -10.93
C MET A 306 -63.96 18.90 -10.27
N VAL A 307 -63.55 20.14 -10.51
CA VAL A 307 -62.23 20.63 -10.09
C VAL A 307 -62.29 21.44 -8.80
N ILE A 308 -61.52 21.01 -7.80
CA ILE A 308 -61.42 21.68 -6.49
C ILE A 308 -60.92 23.12 -6.63
N ALA A 309 -59.91 23.34 -7.47
CA ALA A 309 -59.30 24.66 -7.69
C ALA A 309 -60.26 25.69 -8.34
N ALA A 310 -61.37 25.25 -8.93
CA ALA A 310 -62.39 26.15 -9.47
C ALA A 310 -63.29 26.75 -8.37
N VAL A 311 -63.18 26.26 -7.13
CA VAL A 311 -63.93 26.78 -5.97
C VAL A 311 -63.10 27.86 -5.28
N ARG A 312 -63.64 29.08 -5.23
CA ARG A 312 -63.01 30.19 -4.48
C ARG A 312 -63.03 29.91 -2.98
N TYR A 313 -61.93 30.23 -2.29
CA TYR A 313 -61.83 30.14 -0.84
C TYR A 313 -62.62 31.25 -0.14
N ASP A 314 -62.80 32.38 -0.82
CA ASP A 314 -63.35 33.62 -0.29
C ASP A 314 -64.90 33.58 -0.34
N ARG A 315 -65.56 34.03 0.74
CA ARG A 315 -67.04 33.99 0.89
C ARG A 315 -67.76 35.20 0.28
N THR A 316 -67.07 36.02 -0.52
CA THR A 316 -67.62 37.24 -1.13
C THR A 316 -68.75 36.91 -2.11
N PRO A 317 -69.95 37.53 -2.00
CA PRO A 317 -71.05 37.36 -2.95
C PRO A 317 -70.74 38.04 -4.30
N GLY A 318 -70.97 37.34 -5.41
CA GLY A 318 -70.94 37.92 -6.76
C GLY A 318 -69.55 38.11 -7.38
N GLY A 319 -69.27 37.41 -8.47
CA GLY A 319 -68.09 37.61 -9.30
C GLY A 319 -67.89 36.47 -10.31
N ARG A 320 -67.72 36.79 -11.60
CA ARG A 320 -67.42 35.78 -12.64
C ARG A 320 -66.01 35.21 -12.41
N THR A 321 -65.86 33.89 -12.43
CA THR A 321 -64.55 33.22 -12.50
C THR A 321 -63.79 33.69 -13.75
N PRO A 322 -62.52 34.10 -13.66
CA PRO A 322 -61.77 34.58 -14.81
C PRO A 322 -61.72 33.52 -15.92
N ALA A 323 -61.95 33.92 -17.18
CA ALA A 323 -62.00 33.01 -18.34
C ALA A 323 -60.73 32.16 -18.50
N ASN A 324 -59.57 32.68 -18.04
CA ASN A 324 -58.27 32.00 -18.09
C ASN A 324 -58.22 30.69 -17.27
N VAL A 325 -59.08 30.54 -16.25
CA VAL A 325 -59.15 29.29 -15.47
C VAL A 325 -59.79 28.17 -16.30
N MET A 326 -60.74 28.49 -17.19
CA MET A 326 -61.40 27.53 -18.07
C MET A 326 -60.50 27.06 -19.23
N GLN A 327 -59.65 27.95 -19.77
CA GLN A 327 -58.68 27.61 -20.81
C GLN A 327 -57.52 26.75 -20.28
N LEU A 328 -57.08 26.97 -19.03
CA LEU A 328 -56.12 26.10 -18.33
C LEU A 328 -56.64 24.65 -18.17
N TYR A 329 -57.95 24.42 -18.18
CA TYR A 329 -58.54 23.09 -17.99
C TYR A 329 -58.54 22.19 -19.24
N LYS A 330 -58.71 22.75 -20.45
CA LYS A 330 -58.54 21.97 -21.69
C LYS A 330 -57.10 21.46 -21.80
N TYR A 331 -56.12 22.31 -21.48
CA TYR A 331 -54.70 22.01 -21.61
C TYR A 331 -54.14 21.05 -20.53
N LYS A 332 -54.67 21.06 -19.30
CA LYS A 332 -54.19 20.19 -18.20
C LYS A 332 -54.66 18.74 -18.28
N ASN A 333 -55.85 18.47 -18.84
CA ASN A 333 -56.34 17.09 -18.98
C ASN A 333 -55.56 16.30 -20.04
N GLU A 334 -55.13 16.96 -21.12
CA GLU A 334 -54.29 16.37 -22.16
C GLU A 334 -52.85 16.11 -21.66
N LYS A 335 -52.26 17.06 -20.91
CA LYS A 335 -50.91 16.88 -20.33
C LYS A 335 -50.83 15.82 -19.23
N ASN A 336 -51.84 15.69 -18.36
CA ASN A 336 -51.80 14.72 -17.26
C ASN A 336 -51.97 13.26 -17.72
N GLN A 337 -52.65 13.00 -18.84
CA GLN A 337 -52.66 11.67 -19.46
C GLN A 337 -51.30 11.33 -20.08
N GLN A 338 -50.63 12.28 -20.73
CA GLN A 338 -49.28 12.07 -21.27
C GLN A 338 -48.19 11.92 -20.20
N ILE A 339 -48.27 12.66 -19.08
CA ILE A 339 -47.25 12.62 -18.03
C ILE A 339 -47.24 11.27 -17.28
N ASN A 340 -48.41 10.67 -17.00
CA ASN A 340 -48.49 9.36 -16.35
C ASN A 340 -48.02 8.21 -17.26
N ILE A 341 -48.25 8.32 -18.58
CA ILE A 341 -47.72 7.36 -19.56
C ILE A 341 -46.20 7.52 -19.72
N ASN A 342 -45.68 8.75 -19.71
CA ASN A 342 -44.25 9.01 -19.82
C ASN A 342 -43.47 8.66 -18.54
N LEU A 343 -44.04 8.82 -17.35
CA LEU A 343 -43.37 8.46 -16.10
C LEU A 343 -43.24 6.94 -15.93
N ASN A 344 -44.28 6.16 -16.26
CA ASN A 344 -44.19 4.70 -16.27
C ASN A 344 -43.25 4.19 -17.36
N ASN A 345 -43.26 4.80 -18.55
CA ASN A 345 -42.35 4.40 -19.63
C ASN A 345 -40.89 4.80 -19.35
N LYS A 346 -40.64 5.90 -18.64
CA LYS A 346 -39.29 6.36 -18.28
C LYS A 346 -38.73 5.60 -17.08
N PHE A 347 -39.56 5.19 -16.12
CA PHE A 347 -39.15 4.27 -15.04
C PHE A 347 -38.80 2.88 -15.56
N ASN A 348 -39.58 2.33 -16.50
CA ASN A 348 -39.29 1.01 -17.08
C ASN A 348 -38.05 1.05 -18.00
N LYS A 349 -37.85 2.12 -18.80
CA LYS A 349 -36.65 2.28 -19.64
C LYS A 349 -35.34 2.45 -18.85
N LEU A 350 -35.39 3.08 -17.66
CA LEU A 350 -34.20 3.26 -16.81
C LEU A 350 -33.84 1.99 -16.01
N PHE A 351 -34.81 1.11 -15.78
CA PHE A 351 -34.59 -0.20 -15.15
C PHE A 351 -34.07 -1.24 -16.15
N ASP A 352 -34.58 -1.26 -17.38
CA ASP A 352 -34.25 -2.31 -18.36
C ASP A 352 -32.85 -2.15 -19.00
N LEU A 353 -32.37 -0.92 -19.20
CA LEU A 353 -31.07 -0.65 -19.85
C LEU A 353 -29.85 -0.88 -18.94
N ASN A 354 -30.02 -0.82 -17.61
CA ASN A 354 -28.91 -0.97 -16.65
C ASN A 354 -28.84 -2.34 -15.99
N LEU A 355 -29.85 -3.22 -16.16
CA LEU A 355 -29.83 -4.56 -15.57
C LEU A 355 -29.04 -5.57 -16.40
N PHE A 356 -29.06 -5.46 -17.74
CA PHE A 356 -28.36 -6.40 -18.63
C PHE A 356 -26.83 -6.25 -18.57
N GLN A 357 -26.34 -5.01 -18.49
CA GLN A 357 -24.91 -4.70 -18.30
C GLN A 357 -24.39 -5.12 -16.91
N TYR A 358 -25.30 -5.36 -15.97
CA TYR A 358 -25.04 -5.78 -14.60
C TYR A 358 -24.86 -7.29 -14.46
N PHE A 359 -25.59 -8.07 -15.27
CA PHE A 359 -25.43 -9.52 -15.33
C PHE A 359 -24.12 -9.94 -15.99
N ASP A 360 -23.59 -9.14 -16.93
CA ASP A 360 -22.25 -9.39 -17.49
C ASP A 360 -21.13 -9.15 -16.47
N GLN A 361 -21.29 -8.26 -15.48
CA GLN A 361 -20.31 -8.09 -14.40
C GLN A 361 -20.35 -9.21 -13.35
N LEU A 362 -21.45 -9.96 -13.23
CA LEU A 362 -21.51 -11.18 -12.42
C LEU A 362 -20.58 -12.27 -12.95
N SER A 363 -20.23 -12.27 -14.25
CA SER A 363 -19.19 -13.16 -14.79
C SER A 363 -17.78 -12.85 -14.25
N THR A 364 -17.48 -11.59 -13.92
CA THR A 364 -16.22 -11.21 -13.24
C THR A 364 -16.22 -11.58 -11.76
N LEU A 365 -17.42 -11.63 -11.14
CA LEU A 365 -17.59 -12.22 -9.81
C LEU A 365 -17.39 -13.75 -9.89
N ASP A 366 -17.87 -14.45 -10.92
CA ASP A 366 -17.58 -15.88 -11.10
C ASP A 366 -16.08 -16.18 -11.15
N ILE A 367 -15.27 -15.32 -11.80
CA ILE A 367 -13.79 -15.39 -11.80
C ILE A 367 -13.20 -15.13 -10.40
N LEU A 368 -13.70 -14.09 -9.71
CA LEU A 368 -13.33 -13.76 -8.34
C LEU A 368 -13.62 -14.91 -7.37
N PHE A 369 -14.69 -15.64 -7.65
CA PHE A 369 -15.16 -16.75 -6.86
C PHE A 369 -14.56 -18.09 -7.28
N ASP A 370 -14.13 -18.29 -8.52
CA ASP A 370 -13.23 -19.39 -8.93
C ASP A 370 -11.90 -19.29 -8.17
N HIS A 371 -11.45 -18.07 -7.84
CA HIS A 371 -10.30 -17.86 -6.94
C HIS A 371 -10.61 -18.07 -5.45
N LEU A 372 -11.85 -17.87 -5.00
CA LEU A 372 -12.28 -18.14 -3.61
C LEU A 372 -12.73 -19.59 -3.38
N ARG A 373 -13.11 -20.32 -4.43
CA ARG A 373 -13.57 -21.71 -4.38
C ARG A 373 -12.55 -22.65 -3.72
N PRO A 374 -11.23 -22.57 -4.00
CA PRO A 374 -10.21 -23.34 -3.30
C PRO A 374 -10.11 -23.00 -1.80
N LEU A 375 -10.36 -21.75 -1.40
CA LEU A 375 -10.36 -21.34 0.01
C LEU A 375 -11.57 -21.87 0.81
N LEU A 376 -12.69 -22.13 0.12
CA LEU A 376 -13.92 -22.64 0.72
C LEU A 376 -14.01 -24.18 0.67
N LEU A 377 -13.36 -24.83 -0.31
CA LEU A 377 -13.42 -26.29 -0.52
C LEU A 377 -12.13 -27.04 -0.15
N HIS A 378 -10.95 -26.43 -0.24
CA HIS A 378 -9.67 -27.10 0.05
C HIS A 378 -8.99 -26.49 1.28
N GLU A 379 -8.30 -27.37 2.00
CA GLU A 379 -7.53 -27.12 3.23
C GLU A 379 -6.28 -26.25 2.98
N ILE A 380 -6.44 -25.11 2.31
CA ILE A 380 -5.35 -24.18 2.04
C ILE A 380 -5.21 -23.25 3.24
N LEU A 381 -4.01 -23.22 3.84
CA LEU A 381 -3.64 -22.24 4.85
C LEU A 381 -3.88 -20.83 4.27
N LEU A 382 -4.84 -20.06 4.82
CA LEU A 382 -4.93 -18.64 4.49
C LEU A 382 -3.60 -17.99 4.87
N THR A 383 -2.90 -17.41 3.91
CA THR A 383 -1.72 -16.56 4.19
C THR A 383 -2.18 -15.11 4.22
N GLN A 384 -1.48 -14.25 4.97
CA GLN A 384 -1.80 -12.81 5.04
C GLN A 384 -1.80 -12.14 3.65
N GLU A 385 -1.05 -12.68 2.69
CA GLU A 385 -1.01 -12.19 1.32
C GLU A 385 -2.30 -12.46 0.54
N ILE A 386 -2.90 -13.65 0.73
CA ILE A 386 -4.16 -14.02 0.06
C ILE A 386 -5.30 -13.14 0.58
N ILE A 387 -5.35 -12.90 1.90
CA ILE A 387 -6.37 -12.02 2.51
C ILE A 387 -6.25 -10.59 1.97
N LYS A 388 -5.03 -10.06 1.82
CA LYS A 388 -4.79 -8.74 1.24
C LYS A 388 -5.21 -8.64 -0.23
N LYS A 389 -4.94 -9.69 -1.03
CA LYS A 389 -5.36 -9.74 -2.44
C LYS A 389 -6.89 -9.78 -2.56
N LEU A 390 -7.55 -10.58 -1.72
CA LEU A 390 -9.01 -10.71 -1.71
C LEU A 390 -9.70 -9.43 -1.23
N SER A 391 -9.17 -8.77 -0.19
CA SER A 391 -9.74 -7.51 0.28
C SER A 391 -9.63 -6.41 -0.76
N TYR A 392 -8.49 -6.30 -1.43
CA TYR A 392 -8.28 -5.34 -2.53
C TYR A 392 -9.29 -5.57 -3.67
N LEU A 393 -9.49 -6.83 -4.04
CA LEU A 393 -10.38 -7.20 -5.14
C LEU A 393 -11.85 -6.91 -4.80
N LEU A 394 -12.31 -7.23 -3.58
CA LEU A 394 -13.68 -6.92 -3.10
C LEU A 394 -13.96 -5.42 -2.96
N ILE A 395 -12.96 -4.63 -2.61
CA ILE A 395 -13.10 -3.17 -2.53
C ILE A 395 -13.21 -2.58 -3.94
N ASN A 396 -12.38 -3.06 -4.88
CA ASN A 396 -12.41 -2.59 -6.25
C ASN A 396 -13.73 -2.94 -6.97
N THR A 397 -14.30 -4.12 -6.72
CA THR A 397 -15.62 -4.48 -7.28
C THR A 397 -16.71 -3.55 -6.78
N PHE A 398 -16.71 -3.20 -5.50
CA PHE A 398 -17.64 -2.22 -4.94
C PHE A 398 -17.46 -0.83 -5.56
N ILE A 399 -16.23 -0.33 -5.67
CA ILE A 399 -15.95 0.99 -6.24
C ILE A 399 -16.41 1.05 -7.70
N ASN A 400 -16.04 0.05 -8.50
CA ASN A 400 -16.45 -0.04 -9.90
C ASN A 400 -17.97 -0.07 -10.02
N TRP A 401 -18.66 -0.85 -9.18
CA TRP A 401 -20.12 -0.84 -9.15
C TRP A 401 -20.70 0.52 -8.75
N TYR A 402 -20.15 1.17 -7.73
CA TYR A 402 -20.65 2.46 -7.26
C TYR A 402 -20.56 3.54 -8.35
N HIS A 403 -19.49 3.53 -9.15
CA HIS A 403 -19.31 4.43 -10.28
C HIS A 403 -20.32 4.22 -11.41
N THR A 404 -20.92 3.04 -11.55
CA THR A 404 -21.94 2.78 -12.59
C THR A 404 -23.35 3.23 -12.20
N LEU A 405 -23.56 3.66 -10.94
CA LEU A 405 -24.88 4.09 -10.49
C LEU A 405 -25.29 5.44 -11.10
N PRO A 406 -26.54 5.60 -11.60
CA PRO A 406 -26.99 6.82 -12.28
C PRO A 406 -26.87 8.11 -11.46
N PHE A 407 -26.87 8.00 -10.14
CA PHE A 407 -26.77 9.13 -9.22
C PHE A 407 -25.33 9.47 -8.82
N TYR A 408 -24.33 8.68 -9.19
CA TYR A 408 -22.93 8.91 -8.82
C TYR A 408 -22.43 10.30 -9.26
N SER A 409 -22.76 10.69 -10.50
CA SER A 409 -22.42 11.99 -11.09
C SER A 409 -23.24 13.16 -10.55
N ILE A 410 -24.37 12.88 -9.89
CA ILE A 410 -25.30 13.88 -9.36
C ILE A 410 -24.95 14.25 -7.91
N ILE A 411 -24.33 13.33 -7.18
CA ILE A 411 -23.98 13.50 -5.76
C ILE A 411 -22.66 14.27 -5.59
N ASN A 412 -22.57 15.11 -4.55
CA ASN A 412 -21.33 15.83 -4.19
C ASN A 412 -20.17 14.84 -3.90
N ILE A 413 -18.97 15.18 -4.35
CA ILE A 413 -17.71 14.46 -4.15
C ILE A 413 -17.49 14.13 -2.66
N ASP A 414 -17.78 15.05 -1.73
CA ASP A 414 -17.66 14.80 -0.28
C ASP A 414 -18.58 13.68 0.21
N LEU A 415 -19.78 13.59 -0.37
CA LEU A 415 -20.75 12.56 -0.02
C LEU A 415 -20.40 11.22 -0.68
N ASN A 416 -19.89 11.25 -1.92
CA ASN A 416 -19.36 10.06 -2.60
C ASN A 416 -18.20 9.45 -1.80
N GLN A 417 -17.25 10.26 -1.33
CA GLN A 417 -16.12 9.79 -0.50
C GLN A 417 -16.60 9.27 0.87
N PHE A 418 -17.58 9.93 1.48
CA PHE A 418 -18.20 9.46 2.72
C PHE A 418 -18.88 8.08 2.55
N ILE A 419 -19.60 7.88 1.44
CA ILE A 419 -20.27 6.63 1.11
C ILE A 419 -19.24 5.51 0.92
N ILE A 420 -18.20 5.76 0.13
CA ILE A 420 -17.15 4.77 -0.14
C ILE A 420 -16.48 4.32 1.16
N ASN A 421 -16.11 5.26 2.03
CA ASN A 421 -15.40 4.95 3.27
C ASN A 421 -16.26 4.23 4.32
N ASN A 422 -17.58 4.48 4.36
CA ASN A 422 -18.44 4.00 5.45
C ASN A 422 -19.37 2.85 5.08
N GLN A 423 -19.72 2.69 3.81
CA GLN A 423 -20.73 1.71 3.37
C GLN A 423 -20.15 0.53 2.58
N CYS A 424 -18.87 0.61 2.18
CA CYS A 424 -18.20 -0.47 1.45
C CYS A 424 -18.21 -1.80 2.24
N SER A 425 -17.99 -1.77 3.55
CA SER A 425 -18.00 -2.97 4.40
C SER A 425 -19.36 -3.66 4.46
N ASN A 426 -20.45 -2.89 4.56
CA ASN A 426 -21.82 -3.43 4.60
C ASN A 426 -22.21 -4.09 3.27
N TYR A 427 -21.82 -3.47 2.15
CA TYR A 427 -22.06 -4.02 0.83
C TYR A 427 -21.27 -5.33 0.62
N ILE A 428 -19.99 -5.35 0.98
CA ILE A 428 -19.15 -6.55 0.84
C ILE A 428 -19.74 -7.72 1.64
N ILE A 429 -20.23 -7.47 2.86
CA ILE A 429 -20.90 -8.50 3.68
C ILE A 429 -22.15 -9.04 2.97
N LEU A 430 -22.99 -8.14 2.43
CA LEU A 430 -24.20 -8.53 1.72
C LEU A 430 -23.88 -9.31 0.43
N LEU A 431 -22.85 -8.90 -0.31
CA LEU A 431 -22.37 -9.56 -1.53
C LEU A 431 -21.89 -10.99 -1.24
N ILE A 432 -21.11 -11.18 -0.16
CA ILE A 432 -20.67 -12.51 0.29
C ILE A 432 -21.88 -13.37 0.62
N PHE A 433 -22.85 -12.87 1.39
CA PHE A 433 -24.03 -13.66 1.77
C PHE A 433 -24.93 -14.04 0.60
N TYR A 434 -25.12 -13.13 -0.34
CA TYR A 434 -25.87 -13.41 -1.56
C TYR A 434 -25.17 -14.45 -2.45
N PHE A 435 -23.85 -14.39 -2.56
CA PHE A 435 -23.07 -15.40 -3.27
C PHE A 435 -23.14 -16.79 -2.61
N LEU A 436 -22.99 -16.84 -1.28
CA LEU A 436 -23.14 -18.08 -0.51
C LEU A 436 -24.52 -18.72 -0.75
N LYS A 437 -25.56 -17.90 -0.93
CA LYS A 437 -26.90 -18.36 -1.28
C LYS A 437 -27.00 -18.94 -2.69
N ILE A 438 -26.38 -18.30 -3.69
CA ILE A 438 -26.41 -18.77 -5.09
C ILE A 438 -25.71 -20.13 -5.23
N HIS A 439 -24.51 -20.28 -4.63
CA HIS A 439 -23.68 -21.46 -4.87
C HIS A 439 -24.01 -22.67 -4.00
N TYR A 440 -24.56 -22.45 -2.80
CA TYR A 440 -24.92 -23.55 -1.92
C TYR A 440 -26.43 -23.54 -1.71
N ASN A 441 -27.14 -24.11 -2.68
CA ASN A 441 -28.54 -24.48 -2.54
C ASN A 441 -28.71 -25.36 -1.30
N HIS A 442 -29.29 -24.80 -0.24
CA HIS A 442 -29.86 -25.38 0.99
C HIS A 442 -29.26 -26.63 1.68
N ILE A 443 -28.19 -27.27 1.18
CA ILE A 443 -27.82 -28.64 1.58
C ILE A 443 -26.57 -28.71 2.47
N ASN A 444 -25.87 -27.60 2.76
CA ASN A 444 -24.62 -27.70 3.54
C ASN A 444 -24.40 -26.60 4.59
N LEU A 445 -25.42 -26.32 5.43
CA LEU A 445 -25.26 -25.47 6.63
C LEU A 445 -24.09 -25.93 7.55
N ILE A 446 -23.78 -27.24 7.54
CA ILE A 446 -22.71 -27.85 8.36
C ILE A 446 -21.31 -27.56 7.81
N SER A 447 -21.16 -27.47 6.48
CA SER A 447 -19.86 -27.11 5.87
C SER A 447 -19.57 -25.62 6.05
N TYR A 448 -20.61 -24.80 6.12
CA TYR A 448 -20.51 -23.37 6.38
C TYR A 448 -20.08 -23.01 7.79
N SER A 449 -20.65 -23.68 8.80
CA SER A 449 -20.23 -23.48 10.19
C SER A 449 -18.74 -23.82 10.35
N LYS A 450 -18.27 -24.91 9.73
CA LYS A 450 -16.85 -25.31 9.74
C LYS A 450 -15.93 -24.32 9.01
N CYS A 451 -16.34 -23.77 7.87
CA CYS A 451 -15.55 -22.79 7.14
C CYS A 451 -15.40 -21.47 7.91
N LEU A 452 -16.50 -20.94 8.44
CA LEU A 452 -16.52 -19.72 9.24
C LEU A 452 -15.73 -19.89 10.55
N GLN A 453 -15.83 -21.04 11.20
CA GLN A 453 -15.08 -21.36 12.42
C GLN A 453 -13.56 -21.48 12.16
N ARG A 454 -13.14 -21.94 10.97
CA ARG A 454 -11.72 -21.97 10.56
C ARG A 454 -11.14 -20.59 10.25
N LEU A 455 -11.91 -19.73 9.55
CA LEU A 455 -11.55 -18.31 9.36
C LEU A 455 -11.40 -17.59 10.70
N PHE A 456 -12.22 -17.96 11.68
CA PHE A 456 -12.18 -17.42 13.03
C PHE A 456 -10.91 -17.82 13.79
N ASN A 457 -10.53 -19.12 13.75
CA ASN A 457 -9.30 -19.62 14.36
C ASN A 457 -8.02 -18.99 13.76
N TYR A 458 -8.04 -18.56 12.49
CA TYR A 458 -6.92 -17.84 11.88
C TYR A 458 -6.69 -16.45 12.50
N THR A 459 -7.78 -15.77 12.90
CA THR A 459 -7.71 -14.44 13.52
C THR A 459 -7.31 -14.49 15.00
N GLU A 460 -7.50 -15.62 15.69
CA GLU A 460 -7.16 -15.78 17.11
C GLU A 460 -5.65 -15.86 17.39
N ASN A 461 -4.80 -16.02 16.37
CA ASN A 461 -3.35 -15.97 16.56
C ASN A 461 -2.82 -14.59 17.01
N LYS A 462 -3.66 -13.54 17.10
CA LYS A 462 -3.32 -12.26 17.75
C LYS A 462 -4.53 -11.63 18.49
N LEU A 463 -4.56 -11.81 19.82
CA LEU A 463 -4.95 -10.79 20.83
C LEU A 463 -6.36 -10.12 20.76
N LEU A 464 -7.45 -10.79 20.38
CA LEU A 464 -8.82 -10.28 20.61
C LEU A 464 -9.83 -11.40 20.94
N SER A 465 -10.04 -11.72 22.21
CA SER A 465 -10.75 -12.93 22.66
C SER A 465 -12.17 -12.73 23.21
N SER A 466 -12.90 -11.66 22.89
CA SER A 466 -14.33 -11.55 23.29
C SER A 466 -15.23 -10.77 22.33
N LEU A 467 -14.71 -9.69 21.73
CA LEU A 467 -15.47 -8.87 20.77
C LEU A 467 -15.70 -9.60 19.43
N SER A 468 -14.72 -10.40 19.01
CA SER A 468 -14.73 -11.20 17.80
C SER A 468 -15.85 -12.27 17.83
N TYR A 469 -16.02 -12.98 18.96
CA TYR A 469 -16.97 -14.09 19.09
C TYR A 469 -18.42 -13.61 19.06
N ARG A 470 -18.68 -12.42 19.63
CA ARG A 470 -20.01 -11.80 19.60
C ARG A 470 -20.39 -11.34 18.18
N LEU A 471 -19.46 -10.75 17.44
CA LEU A 471 -19.64 -10.39 16.03
C LEU A 471 -19.90 -11.62 15.17
N PHE A 472 -19.18 -12.71 15.42
CA PHE A 472 -19.36 -13.98 14.73
C PHE A 472 -20.78 -14.53 14.88
N ASN A 473 -21.29 -14.60 16.12
CA ASN A 473 -22.64 -15.11 16.38
C ASN A 473 -23.72 -14.22 15.74
N GLN A 474 -23.51 -12.90 15.71
CA GLN A 474 -24.42 -11.96 15.05
C GLN A 474 -24.45 -12.15 13.53
N LEU A 475 -23.27 -12.31 12.89
CA LEU A 475 -23.17 -12.57 11.46
C LEU A 475 -23.75 -13.94 11.09
N PHE A 476 -23.53 -14.97 11.91
CA PHE A 476 -24.10 -16.30 11.70
C PHE A 476 -25.63 -16.30 11.81
N TYR A 477 -26.20 -15.60 12.81
CA TYR A 477 -27.64 -15.41 12.92
C TYR A 477 -28.24 -14.63 11.74
N PHE A 478 -27.55 -13.58 11.27
CA PHE A 478 -27.98 -12.85 10.08
C PHE A 478 -27.93 -13.75 8.84
N LEU A 479 -26.88 -14.56 8.68
CA LEU A 479 -26.77 -15.49 7.57
C LEU A 479 -27.95 -16.48 7.54
N THR A 480 -28.24 -17.14 8.67
CA THR A 480 -29.35 -18.12 8.74
C THR A 480 -30.71 -17.49 8.47
N THR A 481 -30.95 -16.27 8.95
CA THR A 481 -32.17 -15.52 8.62
C THR A 481 -32.22 -15.07 7.16
N PHE A 482 -31.09 -14.67 6.58
CA PHE A 482 -30.97 -14.23 5.19
C PHE A 482 -31.22 -15.37 4.19
N PHE A 483 -30.74 -16.58 4.48
CA PHE A 483 -31.00 -17.78 3.65
C PHE A 483 -32.50 -18.13 3.58
N ASN A 484 -33.27 -17.82 4.63
CA ASN A 484 -34.71 -18.07 4.66
C ASN A 484 -35.51 -17.07 3.79
N ILE A 485 -34.91 -15.96 3.36
CA ILE A 485 -35.58 -14.94 2.55
C ILE A 485 -35.29 -15.20 1.06
N GLN A 486 -36.34 -15.39 0.26
CA GLN A 486 -36.24 -15.53 -1.19
C GLN A 486 -36.03 -14.17 -1.89
N ILE A 487 -34.84 -13.59 -1.72
CA ILE A 487 -34.42 -12.37 -2.42
C ILE A 487 -34.11 -12.69 -3.89
N THR A 488 -34.77 -11.99 -4.81
CA THR A 488 -34.48 -11.97 -6.25
C THR A 488 -33.29 -11.06 -6.58
N ASN A 489 -32.68 -11.21 -7.76
CA ASN A 489 -31.49 -10.44 -8.15
C ASN A 489 -31.78 -8.92 -8.20
N THR A 490 -33.00 -8.56 -8.60
CA THR A 490 -33.47 -7.17 -8.60
C THR A 490 -33.61 -6.62 -7.17
N GLU A 491 -34.16 -7.41 -6.24
CA GLU A 491 -34.28 -7.03 -4.83
C GLU A 491 -32.91 -6.92 -4.15
N PHE A 492 -31.93 -7.75 -4.50
CA PHE A 492 -30.56 -7.62 -4.00
C PHE A 492 -29.92 -6.29 -4.40
N ILE A 493 -30.09 -5.87 -5.66
CA ILE A 493 -29.58 -4.59 -6.15
C ILE A 493 -30.27 -3.43 -5.41
N LEU A 494 -31.59 -3.50 -5.24
CA LEU A 494 -32.35 -2.49 -4.52
C LEU A 494 -31.92 -2.39 -3.04
N LEU A 495 -31.72 -3.53 -2.37
CA LEU A 495 -31.19 -3.58 -1.01
C LEU A 495 -29.78 -2.98 -0.92
N SER A 496 -28.94 -3.24 -1.91
CA SER A 496 -27.58 -2.69 -2.00
C SER A 496 -27.59 -1.17 -2.17
N ILE A 497 -28.47 -0.65 -3.03
CA ILE A 497 -28.66 0.80 -3.22
C ILE A 497 -29.21 1.45 -1.94
N LEU A 498 -30.18 0.82 -1.28
CA LEU A 498 -30.74 1.30 -0.01
C LEU A 498 -29.70 1.33 1.12
N LEU A 499 -28.79 0.36 1.17
CA LEU A 499 -27.67 0.33 2.12
C LEU A 499 -26.72 1.51 1.89
N ILE A 500 -26.36 1.79 0.63
CA ILE A 500 -25.52 2.93 0.25
C ILE A 500 -26.17 4.26 0.64
N LEU A 501 -27.45 4.43 0.35
CA LEU A 501 -28.18 5.69 0.56
C LEU A 501 -28.55 5.93 2.03
N ARG A 502 -28.27 4.98 2.94
CA ARG A 502 -28.54 5.12 4.37
C ARG A 502 -27.53 6.04 5.05
N SER A 503 -27.69 7.36 4.88
CA SER A 503 -26.82 8.38 5.46
C SER A 503 -27.23 8.81 6.89
N SER A 504 -27.48 7.87 7.80
CA SER A 504 -27.90 8.23 9.18
C SER A 504 -26.84 8.97 10.00
N LYS A 505 -25.58 9.01 9.51
CA LYS A 505 -24.44 9.66 10.18
C LYS A 505 -23.93 10.93 9.50
N TYR A 506 -24.45 11.32 8.33
CA TYR A 506 -24.04 12.57 7.65
C TYR A 506 -24.86 13.75 8.21
N ASN A 507 -24.35 14.33 9.30
CA ASN A 507 -24.77 15.60 9.89
C ASN A 507 -26.23 15.74 10.38
N LYS A 508 -26.40 15.60 11.71
CA LYS A 508 -27.56 16.07 12.49
C LYS A 508 -27.83 17.60 12.39
N ARG A 509 -27.11 18.38 11.56
CA ARG A 509 -27.25 19.85 11.46
C ARG A 509 -27.82 20.41 10.16
N LYS A 510 -28.09 19.59 9.13
CA LYS A 510 -28.80 20.06 7.91
C LYS A 510 -29.94 19.11 7.53
N LYS A 511 -31.03 19.12 8.31
CA LYS A 511 -32.31 18.53 7.93
C LYS A 511 -33.02 19.41 6.88
N LYS A 512 -32.53 19.41 5.65
CA LYS A 512 -33.30 19.76 4.45
C LYS A 512 -32.60 19.02 3.32
N PHE A 513 -33.17 17.91 2.83
CA PHE A 513 -33.03 17.41 1.45
C PHE A 513 -33.48 15.94 1.25
N PHE A 514 -33.88 15.22 2.30
CA PHE A 514 -34.61 13.96 2.11
C PHE A 514 -36.11 14.15 2.35
N VAL A 515 -36.77 14.76 1.35
CA VAL A 515 -38.18 14.58 1.07
C VAL A 515 -38.27 14.45 -0.44
N PHE A 516 -38.10 13.24 -0.96
CA PHE A 516 -38.62 12.72 -2.22
C PHE A 516 -38.03 11.32 -2.43
N PHE A 517 -38.63 10.34 -1.76
CA PHE A 517 -38.77 8.96 -2.20
C PHE A 517 -40.03 8.41 -1.52
#